data_AF-A0A7X8YAV8-F1
#
_entry.id   AF-A0A7X8YAV8-F1
#
_cell.length_a   1.000
_cell.length_b   1.000
_cell.length_c   1.000
_cell.angle_alpha   90.00
_cell.angle_beta   90.00
_cell.angle_gamma   90.00
#
_symmetry.space_group_name_H-M   'P 1'
#
loop_
_entity.id
_entity.type
_entity.pdbx_description
1 polymer ?
#
loop_
_entity_poly.entity_id
_entity_poly.type
_entity_poly.pdbx_seq_one_letter_code
_entity_poly.pdbx_strand_id
1 'polypeptide(L)'
;MSSINTNYAAIAALQTLRSVNSDLENTQQHISSGLRVQTASDNAAYWSIATTMRSDNGATSAVYDALGLGAATIDTAYEGMSQTVDVLSQFRAKLVAATEQGLDRNKIQTELDQLKGQIVSIASSASFNGVNLLDTNLKDIEDTSLSTTYITAGFVRNENGSVSITKIPLDSASTSLLNVSGGGILQTSDKSPGTIGGLKDTMYDFPTTGASGGVNFWFSGPLTFTDDTTAITFDLTLDADDPATTPNPRAGVTKSFTINRSFIDSILPGLNGVISNAGQWSSVLSKLLKDDAYLGAYSGEPNHLTISSKEVDGTGSSFELKKLTSTLAGAATGGLANSLAPSYGYRAYTYSVYDGPFEMKRDVEATISINEAGVDKTITFSKSDVMAALGSSDGKVKSQSDFVDLMNYLFDRDGIGITASKESILVRYDLDPDVHPEAGLKSRIGVLGADDNVGYAPTFNLLDVDITGNADIDAYISGVDNMLQQTITAATTLGAVKSRIDMQSDFTSKLMDSISSGVGKLVDADMEEESSKLSALQTQQQLALQSLSIANSAPQILLSLFRQ
;
A
#
# COMPACT_ATOMS: atom_id res chain seq x y z
N MET A 1 -36.24 84.01 -39.36
CA MET A 1 -35.14 84.72 -40.04
C MET A 1 -34.39 83.73 -40.93
N SER A 2 -34.65 83.71 -42.24
CA SER A 2 -33.83 82.98 -43.21
C SER A 2 -32.72 83.92 -43.72
N SER A 3 -31.47 83.65 -43.39
CA SER A 3 -30.32 84.35 -43.98
C SER A 3 -30.03 83.78 -45.36
N ILE A 4 -29.89 84.63 -46.38
CA ILE A 4 -29.49 84.22 -47.74
C ILE A 4 -28.02 83.75 -47.77
N ASN A 5 -27.20 84.24 -46.84
CA ASN A 5 -25.77 83.90 -46.74
C ASN A 5 -25.50 82.61 -45.95
N THR A 6 -26.51 82.05 -45.26
CA THR A 6 -26.35 80.83 -44.46
C THR A 6 -27.58 79.95 -44.63
N ASN A 7 -27.47 78.94 -45.48
CA ASN A 7 -28.55 77.99 -45.72
C ASN A 7 -28.58 76.93 -44.61
N TYR A 8 -29.29 77.25 -43.53
CA TYR A 8 -29.44 76.36 -42.38
C TYR A 8 -30.04 74.99 -42.75
N ALA A 9 -30.93 74.91 -43.74
CA ALA A 9 -31.52 73.65 -44.20
C ALA A 9 -30.49 72.75 -44.89
N ALA A 10 -29.61 73.34 -45.73
CA ALA A 10 -28.53 72.60 -46.38
C ALA A 10 -27.43 72.18 -45.39
N ILE A 11 -27.12 73.01 -44.39
CA ILE A 11 -26.15 72.66 -43.33
C ILE A 11 -26.68 71.49 -42.49
N ALA A 12 -27.96 71.52 -42.10
CA ALA A 12 -28.60 70.44 -41.37
C ALA A 12 -28.61 69.14 -42.20
N ALA A 13 -29.01 69.21 -43.48
CA ALA A 13 -28.98 68.07 -44.38
C ALA A 13 -27.56 67.51 -44.60
N LEU A 14 -26.54 68.37 -44.65
CA LEU A 14 -25.14 67.96 -44.76
C LEU A 14 -24.63 67.30 -43.48
N GLN A 15 -25.03 67.78 -42.29
CA GLN A 15 -24.73 67.13 -41.02
C GLN A 15 -25.36 65.72 -40.96
N THR A 16 -26.62 65.58 -41.39
CA THR A 16 -27.28 64.28 -41.51
C THR A 16 -26.56 63.37 -42.51
N LEU A 17 -26.18 63.86 -43.69
CA LEU A 17 -25.44 63.08 -44.68
C LEU A 17 -24.07 62.62 -44.18
N ARG A 18 -23.36 63.49 -43.44
CA ARG A 18 -22.08 63.12 -42.81
C ARG A 18 -22.26 62.03 -41.75
N SER A 19 -23.33 62.10 -40.96
CA SER A 19 -23.69 61.04 -40.01
C SER A 19 -23.97 59.72 -40.73
N VAL A 20 -24.84 59.73 -41.75
CA VAL A 20 -25.19 58.53 -42.52
C VAL A 20 -23.97 57.92 -43.21
N ASN A 21 -23.07 58.75 -43.77
CA ASN A 21 -21.82 58.26 -44.35
C ASN A 21 -20.90 57.61 -43.31
N SER A 22 -20.79 58.21 -42.11
CA SER A 22 -20.01 57.62 -41.02
C SER A 22 -20.59 56.28 -40.57
N ASP A 23 -21.91 56.18 -40.44
CA ASP A 23 -22.59 54.95 -40.03
C ASP A 23 -22.47 53.86 -41.11
N LEU A 24 -22.51 54.25 -42.39
CA LEU A 24 -22.33 53.37 -43.53
C LEU A 24 -20.90 52.83 -43.60
N GLU A 25 -19.90 53.67 -43.36
CA GLU A 25 -18.49 53.25 -43.28
C GLU A 25 -18.25 52.27 -42.13
N ASN A 26 -18.80 52.54 -40.93
CA ASN A 26 -18.72 51.62 -39.79
C ASN A 26 -19.40 50.27 -40.08
N THR A 27 -20.59 50.30 -40.66
CA THR A 27 -21.33 49.06 -41.02
C THR A 27 -20.56 48.26 -42.09
N GLN A 28 -19.94 48.93 -43.06
CA GLN A 28 -19.07 48.27 -44.05
C GLN A 28 -17.83 47.64 -43.40
N GLN A 29 -17.23 48.31 -42.41
CA GLN A 29 -16.10 47.76 -41.65
C GLN A 29 -16.50 46.53 -40.83
N HIS A 30 -17.67 46.53 -40.19
CA HIS A 30 -18.19 45.36 -39.48
C HIS A 30 -18.45 44.18 -40.43
N ILE A 31 -19.09 44.42 -41.58
CA ILE A 31 -19.32 43.39 -42.61
C ILE A 31 -18.00 42.86 -43.18
N SER A 32 -17.05 43.75 -43.45
CA SER A 32 -15.76 43.35 -44.02
C SER A 32 -14.88 42.59 -43.05
N SER A 33 -14.93 42.92 -41.75
CA SER A 33 -14.13 42.27 -40.71
C SER A 33 -14.84 41.07 -40.08
N GLY A 34 -16.16 40.98 -40.21
CA GLY A 34 -17.01 40.06 -39.44
C GLY A 34 -17.11 40.41 -37.95
N LEU A 35 -16.54 41.55 -37.52
CA LEU A 35 -16.41 41.91 -36.11
C LEU A 35 -17.15 43.22 -35.82
N ARG A 36 -18.07 43.20 -34.85
CA ARG A 36 -18.67 44.37 -34.24
C ARG A 36 -17.69 45.13 -33.36
N VAL A 37 -16.73 44.44 -32.74
CA VAL A 37 -15.67 45.05 -31.91
C VAL A 37 -14.31 44.56 -32.42
N GLN A 38 -13.66 45.35 -33.27
CA GLN A 38 -12.38 45.00 -33.89
C GLN A 38 -11.20 45.55 -33.08
N THR A 39 -11.32 46.79 -32.60
CA THR A 39 -10.27 47.51 -31.89
C THR A 39 -10.72 47.95 -30.49
N ALA A 40 -9.77 48.32 -29.64
CA ALA A 40 -10.06 48.84 -28.31
C ALA A 40 -10.88 50.15 -28.34
N SER A 41 -10.82 50.89 -29.44
CA SER A 41 -11.58 52.13 -29.65
C SER A 41 -13.08 51.85 -29.82
N ASP A 42 -13.47 50.68 -30.32
CA ASP A 42 -14.88 50.34 -30.58
C ASP A 42 -15.60 50.00 -29.26
N ASN A 43 -14.95 49.19 -28.42
CA ASN A 43 -15.37 48.93 -27.04
C ASN A 43 -14.21 48.33 -26.23
N ALA A 44 -13.58 49.15 -25.38
CA ALA A 44 -12.40 48.74 -24.61
C ALA A 44 -12.63 47.52 -23.70
N ALA A 45 -13.83 47.41 -23.10
CA ALA A 45 -14.14 46.31 -22.18
C ALA A 45 -14.31 44.98 -22.94
N TYR A 46 -15.15 44.94 -23.97
CA TYR A 46 -15.35 43.73 -24.77
C TYR A 46 -14.09 43.33 -25.54
N TRP A 47 -13.35 44.31 -26.08
CA TRP A 47 -12.09 44.03 -26.77
C TRP A 47 -11.04 43.43 -25.82
N SER A 48 -10.90 43.96 -24.61
CA SER A 48 -9.95 43.44 -23.61
C SER A 48 -10.29 42.00 -23.21
N ILE A 49 -11.56 41.74 -22.84
CA ILE A 49 -12.03 40.40 -22.47
C ILE A 49 -11.83 39.41 -23.62
N ALA A 50 -12.25 39.77 -24.83
CA ALA A 50 -12.13 38.91 -26.00
C ALA A 50 -10.66 38.66 -26.38
N THR A 51 -9.77 39.63 -26.22
CA THR A 51 -8.34 39.46 -26.46
C THR A 51 -7.71 38.51 -25.44
N THR A 52 -8.05 38.64 -24.15
CA THR A 52 -7.63 37.68 -23.12
C THR A 52 -8.18 36.28 -23.41
N MET A 53 -9.45 36.15 -23.76
CA MET A 53 -10.06 34.86 -24.10
C MET A 53 -9.43 34.23 -25.34
N ARG A 54 -9.09 35.00 -26.39
CA ARG A 54 -8.35 34.50 -27.57
C ARG A 54 -6.96 34.02 -27.20
N SER A 55 -6.27 34.75 -26.32
CA SER A 55 -4.95 34.34 -25.78
C SER A 55 -5.05 33.03 -25.01
N ASP A 56 -6.06 32.90 -24.14
CA ASP A 56 -6.34 31.68 -23.39
C ASP A 56 -6.68 30.51 -24.31
N ASN A 57 -7.45 30.76 -25.37
CA ASN A 57 -7.75 29.74 -26.39
C ASN A 57 -6.48 29.26 -27.11
N GLY A 58 -5.57 30.17 -27.47
CA GLY A 58 -4.29 29.83 -28.07
C GLY A 58 -3.40 28.99 -27.15
N ALA A 59 -3.37 29.32 -25.85
CA ALA A 59 -2.65 28.52 -24.87
C ALA A 59 -3.31 27.14 -24.64
N THR A 60 -4.64 27.08 -24.68
CA THR A 60 -5.40 25.82 -24.59
C THR A 60 -5.15 24.93 -25.80
N SER A 61 -5.01 25.51 -27.00
CA SER A 61 -4.62 24.80 -28.22
C SER A 61 -3.23 24.17 -28.10
N ALA A 62 -2.25 24.90 -27.54
CA ALA A 62 -0.92 24.35 -27.31
C ALA A 62 -0.94 23.18 -26.31
N VAL A 63 -1.84 23.21 -25.32
CA VAL A 63 -2.07 22.08 -24.41
C VAL A 63 -2.73 20.90 -25.11
N TYR A 64 -3.70 21.15 -25.99
CA TYR A 64 -4.33 20.10 -26.81
C TYR A 64 -3.30 19.37 -27.69
N ASP A 65 -2.40 20.12 -28.34
CA ASP A 65 -1.31 19.53 -29.13
C ASP A 65 -0.36 18.70 -28.24
N ALA A 66 -0.02 19.21 -27.05
CA ALA A 66 0.81 18.50 -26.08
C ALA A 66 0.15 17.21 -25.55
N LEU A 67 -1.17 17.22 -25.33
CA LEU A 67 -1.96 16.04 -24.98
C LEU A 67 -1.92 15.00 -26.10
N GLY A 68 -2.00 15.43 -27.37
CA GLY A 68 -1.86 14.54 -28.52
C GLY A 68 -0.47 13.87 -28.59
N LEU A 69 0.60 14.62 -28.32
CA LEU A 69 1.95 14.06 -28.21
C LEU A 69 2.10 13.08 -27.04
N GLY A 70 1.49 13.41 -25.90
CA GLY A 70 1.43 12.53 -24.72
C GLY A 70 0.69 11.23 -25.00
N ALA A 71 -0.47 11.30 -25.65
CA ALA A 71 -1.27 10.16 -26.08
C ALA A 71 -0.45 9.23 -26.99
N ALA A 72 0.20 9.78 -28.02
CA ALA A 72 1.03 9.00 -28.93
C ALA A 72 2.22 8.31 -28.24
N THR A 73 2.83 8.97 -27.24
CA THR A 73 3.92 8.38 -26.44
C THR A 73 3.41 7.21 -25.60
N ILE A 74 2.27 7.38 -24.93
CA ILE A 74 1.64 6.32 -24.11
C ILE A 74 1.15 5.17 -24.99
N ASP A 75 0.56 5.45 -26.14
CA ASP A 75 0.10 4.44 -27.09
C ASP A 75 1.26 3.58 -27.59
N THR A 76 2.39 4.20 -27.92
CA THR A 76 3.61 3.49 -28.34
C THR A 76 4.12 2.57 -27.23
N ALA A 77 4.15 3.05 -25.99
CA ALA A 77 4.55 2.26 -24.83
C ALA A 77 3.55 1.12 -24.51
N TYR A 78 2.26 1.39 -24.63
CA TYR A 78 1.20 0.40 -24.39
C TYR A 78 1.27 -0.74 -25.40
N GLU A 79 1.45 -0.43 -26.69
CA GLU A 79 1.61 -1.42 -27.74
C GLU A 79 2.88 -2.26 -27.53
N GLY A 80 4.00 -1.61 -27.20
CA GLY A 80 5.24 -2.31 -26.86
C GLY A 80 5.05 -3.26 -25.68
N MET A 81 4.37 -2.82 -24.62
CA MET A 81 4.03 -3.64 -23.46
C MET A 81 3.16 -4.85 -23.83
N SER A 82 2.11 -4.63 -24.63
CA SER A 82 1.22 -5.70 -25.10
C SER A 82 1.99 -6.78 -25.88
N GLN A 83 2.89 -6.37 -26.77
CA GLN A 83 3.73 -7.31 -27.50
C GLN A 83 4.71 -8.05 -26.58
N THR A 84 5.26 -7.37 -25.57
CA THR A 84 6.10 -8.03 -24.56
C THR A 84 5.34 -9.10 -23.77
N VAL A 85 4.07 -8.87 -23.41
CA VAL A 85 3.20 -9.89 -22.77
C VAL A 85 3.09 -11.15 -23.64
N ASP A 86 2.88 -10.99 -24.94
CA ASP A 86 2.78 -12.11 -25.87
C ASP A 86 4.10 -12.88 -26.00
N VAL A 87 5.23 -12.18 -26.05
CA VAL A 87 6.55 -12.81 -26.16
C VAL A 87 6.96 -13.49 -24.85
N LEU A 88 6.65 -12.90 -23.69
CA LEU A 88 6.85 -13.54 -22.38
C LEU A 88 6.00 -14.81 -22.22
N SER A 89 4.77 -14.80 -22.72
CA SER A 89 3.91 -15.99 -22.72
C SER A 89 4.52 -17.12 -23.57
N GLN A 90 5.10 -16.79 -24.71
CA GLN A 90 5.86 -17.75 -25.53
C GLN A 90 7.14 -18.22 -24.83
N PHE A 91 7.87 -17.30 -24.18
CA PHE A 91 9.09 -17.60 -23.43
C PHE A 91 8.81 -18.62 -22.31
N ARG A 92 7.74 -18.38 -21.54
CA ARG A 92 7.26 -19.31 -20.51
C ARG A 92 6.91 -20.67 -21.10
N ALA A 93 6.19 -20.72 -22.22
CA ALA A 93 5.85 -21.98 -22.88
C ALA A 93 7.09 -22.78 -23.31
N LYS A 94 8.16 -22.10 -23.74
CA LYS A 94 9.45 -22.74 -24.05
C LYS A 94 10.17 -23.25 -22.80
N LEU A 95 10.12 -22.54 -21.68
CA LEU A 95 10.64 -23.03 -20.41
C LEU A 95 9.89 -24.28 -19.92
N VAL A 96 8.56 -24.28 -20.02
CA VAL A 96 7.75 -25.47 -19.71
C VAL A 96 8.11 -26.63 -20.62
N ALA A 97 8.29 -26.41 -21.93
CA ALA A 97 8.77 -27.46 -22.82
C ALA A 97 10.15 -28.01 -22.41
N ALA A 98 11.02 -27.21 -21.79
CA ALA A 98 12.34 -27.66 -21.35
C ALA A 98 12.33 -28.58 -20.12
N THR A 99 11.19 -28.70 -19.40
CA THR A 99 11.03 -29.63 -18.27
C THR A 99 10.74 -31.07 -18.73
N GLU A 100 10.24 -31.24 -19.96
CA GLU A 100 9.95 -32.56 -20.54
C GLU A 100 11.23 -33.36 -20.82
N GLN A 101 11.19 -34.65 -20.49
CA GLN A 101 12.35 -35.53 -20.68
C GLN A 101 12.56 -35.87 -22.16
N GLY A 102 13.82 -35.80 -22.62
CA GLY A 102 14.21 -36.22 -23.97
C GLY A 102 14.26 -35.11 -25.02
N LEU A 103 13.99 -33.86 -24.66
CA LEU A 103 14.19 -32.69 -25.53
C LEU A 103 15.61 -32.12 -25.43
N ASP A 104 16.10 -31.57 -26.53
CA ASP A 104 17.42 -30.93 -26.62
C ASP A 104 17.37 -29.49 -26.11
N ARG A 105 17.83 -29.28 -24.87
CA ARG A 105 17.83 -27.97 -24.21
C ARG A 105 18.66 -26.92 -24.94
N ASN A 106 19.67 -27.30 -25.73
CA ASN A 106 20.44 -26.34 -26.52
C ASN A 106 19.60 -25.69 -27.63
N LYS A 107 18.72 -26.48 -28.25
CA LYS A 107 17.80 -25.96 -29.28
C LYS A 107 16.74 -25.06 -28.67
N ILE A 108 16.18 -25.45 -27.52
CA ILE A 108 15.22 -24.61 -26.80
C ILE A 108 15.90 -23.31 -26.34
N GLN A 109 17.13 -23.37 -25.84
CA GLN A 109 17.90 -22.16 -25.49
C GLN A 109 18.06 -21.22 -26.68
N THR A 110 18.32 -21.75 -27.89
CA THR A 110 18.42 -20.91 -29.11
C THR A 110 17.10 -20.18 -29.39
N GLU A 111 15.96 -20.82 -29.17
CA GLU A 111 14.64 -20.18 -29.31
C GLU A 111 14.39 -19.15 -28.19
N LEU A 112 14.77 -19.46 -26.95
CA LEU A 112 14.70 -18.51 -25.84
C LEU A 112 15.55 -17.27 -26.11
N ASP A 113 16.75 -17.42 -26.66
CA ASP A 113 17.63 -16.30 -26.99
C ASP A 113 17.05 -15.42 -28.12
N GLN A 114 16.33 -16.01 -29.08
CA GLN A 114 15.58 -15.24 -30.07
C GLN A 114 14.46 -14.42 -29.44
N LEU A 115 13.71 -15.01 -28.50
CA LEU A 115 12.63 -14.32 -27.79
C LEU A 115 13.19 -13.19 -26.90
N LYS A 116 14.33 -13.38 -26.23
CA LYS A 116 15.04 -12.30 -25.52
C LYS A 116 15.37 -11.13 -26.45
N GLY A 117 15.95 -11.43 -27.62
CA GLY A 117 16.29 -10.43 -28.63
C GLY A 117 15.06 -9.68 -29.15
N GLN A 118 13.94 -10.39 -29.32
CA GLN A 118 12.67 -9.78 -29.72
C GLN A 118 12.14 -8.82 -28.64
N ILE A 119 12.16 -9.20 -27.37
CA ILE A 119 11.75 -8.33 -26.25
C ILE A 119 12.61 -7.07 -26.19
N VAL A 120 13.93 -7.20 -26.28
CA VAL A 120 14.85 -6.04 -26.29
C VAL A 120 14.56 -5.13 -27.49
N SER A 121 14.27 -5.71 -28.65
CA SER A 121 13.93 -4.94 -29.85
C SER A 121 12.61 -4.19 -29.70
N ILE A 122 11.59 -4.81 -29.10
CA ILE A 122 10.30 -4.17 -28.80
C ILE A 122 10.51 -3.03 -27.81
N ALA A 123 11.18 -3.28 -26.68
CA ALA A 123 11.41 -2.28 -25.64
C ALA A 123 12.18 -1.07 -26.18
N SER A 124 13.26 -1.27 -26.93
CA SER A 124 14.07 -0.18 -27.51
C SER A 124 13.37 0.57 -28.65
N SER A 125 12.52 -0.12 -29.43
CA SER A 125 11.78 0.49 -30.56
C SER A 125 10.51 1.23 -30.14
N ALA A 126 10.01 1.00 -28.92
CA ALA A 126 8.85 1.70 -28.36
C ALA A 126 9.17 3.16 -27.95
N SER A 127 9.85 3.89 -28.84
CA SER A 127 10.20 5.29 -28.66
C SER A 127 9.37 6.19 -29.56
N PHE A 128 8.84 7.26 -28.97
CA PHE A 128 8.16 8.33 -29.69
C PHE A 128 8.86 9.67 -29.40
N ASN A 129 9.28 10.38 -30.45
CA ASN A 129 10.05 11.64 -30.35
C ASN A 129 11.28 11.56 -29.42
N GLY A 130 11.95 10.40 -29.39
CA GLY A 130 13.14 10.18 -28.55
C GLY A 130 12.87 9.92 -27.07
N VAL A 131 11.60 9.85 -26.66
CA VAL A 131 11.19 9.41 -25.33
C VAL A 131 10.87 7.92 -25.40
N ASN A 132 11.41 7.12 -24.48
CA ASN A 132 11.10 5.71 -24.33
C ASN A 132 10.69 5.46 -22.87
N LEU A 133 9.51 4.88 -22.67
CA LEU A 133 8.94 4.61 -21.34
C LEU A 133 9.19 3.15 -20.89
N LEU A 134 9.66 2.30 -21.80
CA LEU A 134 9.89 0.87 -21.59
C LEU A 134 11.38 0.54 -21.42
N ASP A 135 12.27 1.35 -21.99
CA ASP A 135 13.72 1.24 -21.86
C ASP A 135 14.28 2.56 -21.29
N THR A 136 14.57 2.56 -19.99
CA THR A 136 14.91 3.77 -19.23
C THR A 136 16.39 3.83 -18.85
N ASN A 137 16.89 5.05 -18.65
CA ASN A 137 18.26 5.30 -18.19
C ASN A 137 18.26 6.09 -16.89
N LEU A 138 17.62 5.51 -15.86
CA LEU A 138 17.53 6.08 -14.53
C LEU A 138 18.64 5.50 -13.65
N LYS A 139 19.28 6.37 -12.85
CA LYS A 139 20.32 5.94 -11.91
C LYS A 139 19.74 5.05 -10.81
N ASP A 140 18.58 5.43 -10.30
CA ASP A 140 17.80 4.68 -9.33
C ASP A 140 16.34 4.79 -9.75
N ILE A 141 15.73 3.67 -10.11
CA ILE A 141 14.35 3.61 -10.59
C ILE A 141 13.35 3.73 -9.43
N GLU A 142 13.78 3.49 -8.19
CA GLU A 142 12.92 3.58 -6.99
C GLU A 142 12.86 5.00 -6.41
N ASP A 143 13.77 5.90 -6.82
CA ASP A 143 13.75 7.30 -6.43
C ASP A 143 12.67 8.06 -7.23
N THR A 144 11.56 8.39 -6.57
CA THR A 144 10.42 9.11 -7.18
C THR A 144 10.78 10.45 -7.80
N SER A 145 11.86 11.09 -7.31
CA SER A 145 12.34 12.35 -7.87
C SER A 145 13.00 12.17 -9.24
N LEU A 146 13.48 10.96 -9.54
CA LEU A 146 14.09 10.57 -10.79
C LEU A 146 13.14 9.78 -11.70
N SER A 147 12.29 8.91 -11.13
CA SER A 147 11.44 7.99 -11.89
C SER A 147 10.12 8.60 -12.39
N THR A 148 9.66 9.71 -11.81
CA THR A 148 8.41 10.35 -12.22
C THR A 148 8.59 11.14 -13.51
N THR A 149 7.99 10.64 -14.59
CA THR A 149 7.83 11.36 -15.86
C THR A 149 6.49 12.08 -15.86
N TYR A 150 6.43 13.27 -16.45
CA TYR A 150 5.21 14.07 -16.49
C TYR A 150 4.69 14.25 -17.91
N ILE A 151 3.41 13.97 -18.10
CA ILE A 151 2.69 14.28 -19.34
C ILE A 151 1.86 15.55 -19.12
N THR A 152 1.97 16.50 -20.05
CA THR A 152 1.16 17.73 -20.01
C THR A 152 -0.31 17.39 -20.17
N ALA A 153 -1.15 17.90 -19.27
CA ALA A 153 -2.56 17.54 -19.19
C ALA A 153 -3.52 18.73 -19.33
N GLY A 154 -3.17 19.95 -18.90
CA GLY A 154 -4.15 21.04 -18.85
C GLY A 154 -3.55 22.42 -18.77
N PHE A 155 -4.33 23.45 -19.10
CA PHE A 155 -4.04 24.86 -18.86
C PHE A 155 -5.04 25.42 -17.85
N VAL A 156 -4.58 26.11 -16.81
CA VAL A 156 -5.46 26.76 -15.83
C VAL A 156 -5.02 28.20 -15.60
N ARG A 157 -5.98 29.11 -15.57
CA ARG A 157 -5.80 30.51 -15.13
C ARG A 157 -6.33 30.64 -13.71
N ASN A 158 -5.45 30.99 -12.76
CA ASN A 158 -5.79 31.16 -11.35
C ASN A 158 -6.48 32.51 -11.11
N GLU A 159 -7.15 32.66 -9.96
CA GLU A 159 -7.88 33.88 -9.56
C GLU A 159 -7.00 35.14 -9.55
N ASN A 160 -5.70 34.99 -9.31
CA ASN A 160 -4.71 36.08 -9.34
C ASN A 160 -4.22 36.44 -10.76
N GLY A 161 -4.79 35.84 -11.80
CA GLY A 161 -4.40 36.03 -13.20
C GLY A 161 -3.15 35.26 -13.63
N SER A 162 -2.53 34.48 -12.73
CA SER A 162 -1.41 33.60 -13.08
C SER A 162 -1.88 32.38 -13.87
N VAL A 163 -0.98 31.79 -14.64
CA VAL A 163 -1.24 30.66 -15.53
C VAL A 163 -0.40 29.46 -15.09
N SER A 164 -0.98 28.27 -15.06
CA SER A 164 -0.28 27.01 -14.75
C SER A 164 -0.65 25.89 -15.71
N ILE A 165 0.26 24.92 -15.83
CA ILE A 165 0.05 23.70 -16.59
C ILE A 165 -0.22 22.55 -15.61
N THR A 166 -1.31 21.83 -15.82
CA THR A 166 -1.61 20.58 -15.10
C THR A 166 -0.84 19.44 -15.75
N LYS A 167 -0.32 18.51 -14.95
CA LYS A 167 0.48 17.36 -15.42
C LYS A 167 -0.11 16.05 -14.90
N ILE A 168 -0.03 14.99 -15.69
CA ILE A 168 -0.29 13.61 -15.26
C ILE A 168 1.07 12.99 -14.91
N PRO A 169 1.31 12.62 -13.65
CA PRO A 169 2.51 11.88 -13.27
C PRO A 169 2.40 10.44 -13.77
N LEU A 170 3.50 9.92 -14.32
CA LEU A 170 3.70 8.53 -14.68
C LEU A 170 4.99 8.05 -14.00
N ASP A 171 4.89 6.96 -13.27
CA ASP A 171 6.03 6.38 -12.58
C ASP A 171 6.72 5.32 -13.44
N SER A 172 7.97 5.61 -13.83
CA SER A 172 8.76 4.71 -14.66
C SER A 172 9.07 3.37 -13.96
N ALA A 173 9.04 3.31 -12.62
CA ALA A 173 9.23 2.07 -11.87
C ALA A 173 8.10 1.04 -12.10
N SER A 174 6.95 1.51 -12.58
CA SER A 174 5.78 0.69 -12.88
C SER A 174 5.64 0.34 -14.36
N THR A 175 6.41 0.99 -15.25
CA THR A 175 6.27 0.84 -16.72
C THR A 175 7.56 0.46 -17.43
N SER A 176 8.72 0.63 -16.82
CA SER A 176 9.99 0.31 -17.44
C SER A 176 10.22 -1.20 -17.45
N LEU A 177 10.38 -1.77 -18.66
CA LEU A 177 10.76 -3.17 -18.84
C LEU A 177 12.25 -3.37 -18.53
N LEU A 178 13.08 -2.44 -19.00
CA LEU A 178 14.53 -2.47 -18.89
C LEU A 178 15.04 -1.12 -18.39
N ASN A 179 15.95 -1.14 -17.43
CA ASN A 179 16.65 0.04 -16.98
C ASN A 179 18.16 -0.19 -16.96
N VAL A 180 18.94 0.82 -17.36
CA VAL A 180 20.40 0.71 -17.44
C VAL A 180 21.05 0.34 -16.11
N SER A 181 20.51 0.82 -14.98
CA SER A 181 21.02 0.46 -13.64
C SER A 181 20.36 -0.77 -13.01
N GLY A 182 19.45 -1.46 -13.73
CA GLY A 182 18.64 -2.56 -13.20
C GLY A 182 17.30 -2.09 -12.60
N GLY A 183 16.50 -3.04 -12.11
CA GLY A 183 15.21 -2.77 -11.45
C GLY A 183 14.01 -2.60 -12.40
N GLY A 184 14.21 -2.69 -13.72
CA GLY A 184 13.08 -2.83 -14.66
C GLY A 184 12.31 -4.13 -14.44
N ILE A 185 11.09 -4.22 -14.97
CA ILE A 185 10.18 -5.36 -14.79
C ILE A 185 10.82 -6.69 -15.20
N LEU A 186 11.71 -6.69 -16.20
CA LEU A 186 12.37 -7.90 -16.72
C LEU A 186 13.77 -8.14 -16.15
N GLN A 187 14.15 -7.36 -15.14
CA GLN A 187 15.45 -7.40 -14.51
C GLN A 187 15.32 -7.82 -13.05
N THR A 188 16.43 -8.22 -12.45
CA THR A 188 16.49 -8.42 -11.01
C THR A 188 16.05 -7.15 -10.31
N SER A 189 15.11 -7.31 -9.38
CA SER A 189 14.61 -6.21 -8.56
C SER A 189 14.94 -6.49 -7.10
N ASP A 190 15.54 -5.51 -6.44
CA ASP A 190 15.74 -5.50 -4.98
C ASP A 190 14.49 -4.98 -4.24
N LYS A 191 13.31 -5.01 -4.90
CA LYS A 191 12.03 -4.60 -4.32
C LYS A 191 11.63 -5.45 -3.12
N SER A 192 11.82 -6.78 -3.21
CA SER A 192 11.49 -7.64 -2.09
C SER A 192 12.42 -7.35 -0.91
N PRO A 193 11.89 -7.23 0.32
CA PRO A 193 12.69 -7.09 1.54
C PRO A 193 13.44 -8.39 1.89
N GLY A 194 13.34 -9.43 1.06
CA GLY A 194 13.98 -10.72 1.28
C GLY A 194 13.29 -11.49 2.40
N THR A 195 14.07 -11.96 3.37
CA THR A 195 13.60 -12.81 4.46
C THR A 195 12.91 -12.03 5.59
N ILE A 196 12.92 -10.69 5.54
CA ILE A 196 12.37 -9.80 6.56
C ILE A 196 13.02 -10.08 7.92
N GLY A 197 14.36 -10.03 7.94
CA GLY A 197 15.15 -10.36 9.12
C GLY A 197 14.91 -11.79 9.61
N GLY A 198 14.68 -12.74 8.69
CA GLY A 198 14.52 -14.17 8.94
C GLY A 198 13.09 -14.65 9.18
N LEU A 199 12.11 -13.76 9.31
CA LEU A 199 10.72 -14.13 9.60
C LEU A 199 10.05 -14.93 8.47
N LYS A 200 10.34 -14.63 7.20
CA LYS A 200 9.72 -15.29 6.05
C LYS A 200 10.13 -16.76 5.91
N ASP A 201 11.40 -17.06 6.22
CA ASP A 201 11.98 -18.40 6.16
C ASP A 201 12.10 -19.04 7.55
N THR A 202 11.33 -18.57 8.54
CA THR A 202 11.37 -19.14 9.88
C THR A 202 10.89 -20.59 9.84
N MET A 203 11.85 -21.51 9.82
CA MET A 203 11.65 -22.96 9.72
C MET A 203 11.09 -23.61 11.00
N TYR A 204 10.84 -22.81 12.04
CA TYR A 204 10.40 -23.28 13.33
C TYR A 204 9.00 -22.77 13.63
N ASP A 205 8.02 -23.68 13.51
CA ASP A 205 6.68 -23.47 14.05
C ASP A 205 6.78 -23.48 15.59
N PHE A 206 6.71 -22.29 16.20
CA PHE A 206 6.81 -22.13 17.65
C PHE A 206 5.58 -21.45 18.26
N PRO A 207 4.34 -21.97 18.10
CA PRO A 207 3.31 -21.74 19.09
C PRO A 207 3.77 -22.43 20.38
N THR A 208 4.47 -21.68 21.22
CA THR A 208 4.92 -22.22 22.50
C THR A 208 3.78 -22.07 23.49
N THR A 209 3.63 -23.11 24.30
CA THR A 209 2.84 -23.02 25.53
C THR A 209 3.83 -22.85 26.67
N GLY A 210 3.47 -22.08 27.69
CA GLY A 210 4.26 -22.04 28.92
C GLY A 210 4.29 -23.41 29.60
N ALA A 211 5.10 -23.57 30.65
CA ALA A 211 5.15 -24.82 31.41
C ALA A 211 4.63 -24.63 32.83
N SER A 212 3.94 -25.64 33.33
CA SER A 212 3.41 -25.64 34.68
C SER A 212 4.50 -25.73 35.75
N GLY A 213 4.36 -24.98 36.85
CA GLY A 213 5.20 -25.15 38.04
C GLY A 213 5.02 -26.53 38.67
N GLY A 214 6.10 -27.14 39.15
CA GLY A 214 6.07 -28.52 39.63
C GLY A 214 7.36 -28.96 40.31
N VAL A 215 7.29 -30.12 40.98
CA VAL A 215 8.43 -30.71 41.69
C VAL A 215 8.62 -32.16 41.29
N ASN A 216 9.89 -32.56 41.26
CA ASN A 216 10.30 -33.94 41.05
C ASN A 216 10.70 -34.57 42.38
N PHE A 217 10.39 -35.85 42.54
CA PHE A 217 10.77 -36.61 43.73
C PHE A 217 10.95 -38.09 43.41
N TRP A 218 11.72 -38.77 44.25
CA TRP A 218 11.96 -40.21 44.14
C TRP A 218 11.14 -40.97 45.15
N PHE A 219 10.41 -41.98 44.70
CA PHE A 219 9.68 -42.86 45.60
C PHE A 219 10.64 -43.56 46.57
N SER A 220 10.40 -43.39 47.87
CA SER A 220 11.27 -43.90 48.94
C SER A 220 10.63 -45.02 49.78
N GLY A 221 9.50 -45.59 49.35
CA GLY A 221 8.77 -46.65 50.07
C GLY A 221 9.19 -48.07 49.70
N PRO A 222 8.86 -49.06 50.56
CA PRO A 222 7.47 -49.35 50.85
C PRO A 222 6.85 -48.52 51.98
N LEU A 223 5.58 -48.16 51.85
CA LEU A 223 4.79 -47.45 52.87
C LEU A 223 3.74 -48.40 53.43
N THR A 224 3.55 -48.42 54.75
CA THR A 224 2.55 -49.28 55.39
C THR A 224 1.62 -48.43 56.26
N PHE A 225 0.34 -48.44 55.91
CA PHE A 225 -0.74 -47.77 56.63
C PHE A 225 -1.52 -48.85 57.40
N THR A 226 -1.39 -48.88 58.73
CA THR A 226 -2.01 -49.91 59.59
C THR A 226 -3.49 -49.62 59.87
N ASP A 227 -3.83 -48.35 60.04
CA ASP A 227 -5.19 -47.84 60.27
C ASP A 227 -5.26 -46.35 59.90
N ASP A 228 -6.40 -45.69 60.14
CA ASP A 228 -6.58 -44.27 59.81
C ASP A 228 -5.80 -43.30 60.70
N THR A 229 -5.12 -43.79 61.75
CA THR A 229 -4.17 -42.99 62.55
C THR A 229 -2.78 -42.92 61.93
N THR A 230 -2.43 -43.91 61.08
CA THR A 230 -1.28 -43.81 60.18
C THR A 230 -1.68 -43.03 58.94
N ALA A 231 -1.16 -41.81 58.81
CA ALA A 231 -1.51 -40.89 57.74
C ALA A 231 -0.33 -40.01 57.33
N ILE A 232 -0.37 -39.56 56.07
CA ILE A 232 0.47 -38.49 55.54
C ILE A 232 -0.45 -37.30 55.29
N THR A 233 -0.10 -36.14 55.84
CA THR A 233 -0.85 -34.89 55.60
C THR A 233 0.08 -33.80 55.09
N PHE A 234 -0.42 -32.96 54.19
CA PHE A 234 0.33 -31.84 53.62
C PHE A 234 -0.64 -30.80 53.06
N ASP A 235 -0.14 -29.57 52.94
CA ASP A 235 -0.80 -28.48 52.24
C ASP A 235 -0.11 -28.30 50.87
N LEU A 236 -0.89 -28.12 49.81
CA LEU A 236 -0.40 -27.62 48.52
C LEU A 236 -0.88 -26.20 48.33
N THR A 237 0.05 -25.27 48.12
CA THR A 237 -0.24 -23.94 47.59
C THR A 237 0.01 -23.97 46.09
N LEU A 238 -1.04 -23.73 45.30
CA LEU A 238 -1.03 -23.84 43.84
C LEU A 238 -1.36 -22.49 43.19
N ASP A 239 -0.90 -22.29 41.96
CA ASP A 239 -1.32 -21.20 41.05
C ASP A 239 -1.08 -19.78 41.57
N ALA A 240 -0.02 -19.58 42.37
CA ALA A 240 0.49 -18.26 42.69
C ALA A 240 1.15 -17.64 41.44
N ASP A 241 0.99 -16.33 41.28
CA ASP A 241 1.72 -15.58 40.27
C ASP A 241 3.20 -15.45 40.70
N ASP A 242 4.12 -15.55 39.75
CA ASP A 242 5.54 -15.33 40.01
C ASP A 242 5.80 -13.82 40.23
N PRO A 243 6.23 -13.39 41.43
CA PRO A 243 6.49 -11.99 41.73
C PRO A 243 7.66 -11.41 40.93
N ALA A 244 8.51 -12.24 40.32
CA ALA A 244 9.61 -11.77 39.48
C ALA A 244 9.17 -11.37 38.07
N THR A 245 8.05 -11.92 37.58
CA THR A 245 7.63 -11.80 36.18
C THR A 245 6.19 -11.33 36.00
N THR A 246 5.48 -11.06 37.09
CA THR A 246 4.07 -10.64 37.07
C THR A 246 3.85 -9.41 37.96
N PRO A 247 3.43 -8.26 37.41
CA PRO A 247 3.05 -7.10 38.17
C PRO A 247 1.84 -7.40 39.09
N ASN A 248 1.88 -6.90 40.33
CA ASN A 248 0.83 -7.13 41.34
C ASN A 248 0.44 -8.61 41.52
N PRO A 249 1.41 -9.48 41.88
CA PRO A 249 1.24 -10.93 41.86
C PRO A 249 0.20 -11.39 42.88
N ARG A 250 -0.68 -12.30 42.47
CA ARG A 250 -1.71 -12.92 43.31
C ARG A 250 -1.13 -14.11 44.06
N ALA A 251 -1.57 -14.27 45.31
CA ALA A 251 -1.24 -15.43 46.12
C ALA A 251 -1.96 -16.68 45.60
N GLY A 252 -1.27 -17.82 45.68
CA GLY A 252 -1.83 -19.12 45.31
C GLY A 252 -2.88 -19.63 46.29
N VAL A 253 -3.68 -20.59 45.85
CA VAL A 253 -4.72 -21.24 46.65
C VAL A 253 -4.12 -22.42 47.42
N THR A 254 -4.34 -22.44 48.74
CA THR A 254 -3.84 -23.52 49.59
C THR A 254 -4.91 -24.55 49.87
N LYS A 255 -4.63 -25.81 49.56
CA LYS A 255 -5.50 -26.98 49.78
C LYS A 255 -4.80 -28.01 50.66
N SER A 256 -5.50 -28.55 51.65
CA SER A 256 -4.96 -29.55 52.58
C SER A 256 -5.38 -30.95 52.17
N PHE A 257 -4.43 -31.88 52.16
CA PHE A 257 -4.63 -33.27 51.76
C PHE A 257 -4.26 -34.23 52.88
N THR A 258 -4.95 -35.37 52.92
CA THR A 258 -4.69 -36.46 53.87
C THR A 258 -4.75 -37.79 53.14
N ILE A 259 -3.69 -38.56 53.26
CA ILE A 259 -3.59 -39.94 52.78
C ILE A 259 -3.59 -40.82 54.02
N ASN A 260 -4.69 -41.55 54.24
CA ASN A 260 -4.82 -42.50 55.34
C ASN A 260 -5.18 -43.89 54.80
N ARG A 261 -5.38 -44.84 55.71
CA ARG A 261 -5.64 -46.23 55.35
C ARG A 261 -6.92 -46.40 54.52
N SER A 262 -8.02 -45.81 54.97
CA SER A 262 -9.32 -45.86 54.28
C SER A 262 -9.23 -45.28 52.87
N PHE A 263 -8.49 -44.19 52.68
CA PHE A 263 -8.26 -43.62 51.35
C PHE A 263 -7.50 -44.59 50.44
N ILE A 264 -6.41 -45.20 50.91
CA ILE A 264 -5.63 -46.15 50.10
C ILE A 264 -6.46 -47.35 49.69
N ASP A 265 -7.20 -47.96 50.62
CA ASP A 265 -8.02 -49.14 50.33
C ASP A 265 -9.16 -48.81 49.34
N SER A 266 -9.64 -47.56 49.32
CA SER A 266 -10.63 -47.10 48.33
C SER A 266 -10.08 -47.04 46.89
N ILE A 267 -8.76 -46.91 46.73
CA ILE A 267 -8.10 -46.82 45.41
C ILE A 267 -7.48 -48.15 44.99
N LEU A 268 -6.84 -48.85 45.93
CA LEU A 268 -6.10 -50.08 45.69
C LEU A 268 -6.60 -51.19 46.64
N PRO A 269 -7.82 -51.73 46.40
CA PRO A 269 -8.39 -52.77 47.25
C PRO A 269 -7.53 -54.04 47.20
N GLY A 270 -7.24 -54.61 48.37
CA GLY A 270 -6.49 -55.87 48.50
C GLY A 270 -5.00 -55.72 48.78
N LEU A 271 -4.44 -54.51 48.77
CA LEU A 271 -3.06 -54.26 49.20
C LEU A 271 -2.87 -54.19 50.71
N ASN A 272 -3.98 -54.24 51.46
CA ASN A 272 -3.99 -54.10 52.91
C ASN A 272 -3.14 -52.91 53.38
N GLY A 273 -3.32 -51.73 52.77
CA GLY A 273 -2.61 -50.49 53.13
C GLY A 273 -1.11 -50.48 52.88
N VAL A 274 -0.56 -51.44 52.13
CA VAL A 274 0.87 -51.48 51.78
C VAL A 274 1.09 -50.98 50.36
N ILE A 275 1.89 -49.92 50.22
CA ILE A 275 2.36 -49.39 48.93
C ILE A 275 3.80 -49.86 48.74
N SER A 276 4.05 -50.76 47.79
CA SER A 276 5.34 -51.42 47.59
C SER A 276 6.18 -50.85 46.45
N ASN A 277 5.60 -50.09 45.53
CA ASN A 277 6.32 -49.52 44.41
C ASN A 277 5.75 -48.16 43.98
N ALA A 278 6.52 -47.44 43.16
CA ALA A 278 6.17 -46.11 42.67
C ALA A 278 4.90 -46.07 41.81
N GLY A 279 4.55 -47.15 41.10
CA GLY A 279 3.31 -47.22 40.32
C GLY A 279 2.05 -47.23 41.19
N GLN A 280 2.09 -47.98 42.30
CA GLN A 280 1.03 -47.96 43.30
C GLN A 280 0.94 -46.59 43.98
N TRP A 281 2.09 -46.01 44.33
CA TRP A 281 2.14 -44.67 44.93
C TRP A 281 1.59 -43.59 43.99
N SER A 282 1.98 -43.66 42.72
CA SER A 282 1.49 -42.79 41.65
C SER A 282 -0.02 -42.88 41.52
N SER A 283 -0.60 -44.08 41.52
CA SER A 283 -2.06 -44.27 41.45
C SER A 283 -2.82 -43.59 42.60
N VAL A 284 -2.27 -43.66 43.82
CA VAL A 284 -2.85 -42.99 45.00
C VAL A 284 -2.78 -41.47 44.85
N LEU A 285 -1.61 -40.94 44.49
CA LEU A 285 -1.39 -39.49 44.32
C LEU A 285 -2.21 -38.91 43.15
N SER A 286 -2.25 -39.58 42.00
CA SER A 286 -3.06 -39.17 40.84
C SER A 286 -4.53 -39.07 41.19
N LYS A 287 -5.04 -39.96 42.05
CA LYS A 287 -6.45 -39.93 42.43
C LYS A 287 -6.75 -38.87 43.48
N LEU A 288 -5.83 -38.66 44.42
CA LEU A 288 -5.93 -37.63 45.46
C LEU A 288 -5.93 -36.22 44.84
N LEU A 289 -5.01 -35.97 43.91
CA LEU A 289 -4.75 -34.65 43.34
C LEU A 289 -5.44 -34.43 41.99
N LYS A 290 -6.35 -35.31 41.58
CA LYS A 290 -6.90 -35.38 40.21
C LYS A 290 -7.45 -34.05 39.69
N ASP A 291 -7.97 -33.18 40.56
CA ASP A 291 -8.59 -31.91 40.19
C ASP A 291 -7.60 -30.74 40.27
N ASP A 292 -6.45 -30.94 40.94
CA ASP A 292 -5.54 -29.87 41.37
C ASP A 292 -4.16 -29.96 40.70
N ALA A 293 -3.63 -31.17 40.48
CA ALA A 293 -2.28 -31.38 39.97
C ALA A 293 -2.20 -32.52 38.93
N TYR A 294 -1.30 -32.39 37.96
CA TYR A 294 -0.88 -33.46 37.07
C TYR A 294 0.20 -34.30 37.77
N LEU A 295 0.14 -35.61 37.57
CA LEU A 295 1.18 -36.52 38.00
C LEU A 295 1.81 -37.21 36.78
N GLY A 296 3.13 -37.13 36.68
CA GLY A 296 3.93 -37.78 35.65
C GLY A 296 4.98 -38.71 36.23
N ALA A 297 5.52 -39.58 35.39
CA ALA A 297 6.71 -40.38 35.68
C ALA A 297 7.74 -40.16 34.57
N TYR A 298 9.02 -40.13 34.93
CA TYR A 298 10.07 -39.89 33.97
C TYR A 298 10.30 -41.13 33.09
N SER A 299 10.46 -40.93 31.78
CA SER A 299 10.66 -42.04 30.84
C SER A 299 11.95 -42.80 31.17
N GLY A 300 11.84 -44.10 31.40
CA GLY A 300 12.97 -44.96 31.80
C GLY A 300 13.28 -44.98 33.30
N GLU A 301 12.66 -44.14 34.12
CA GLU A 301 12.88 -44.07 35.57
C GLU A 301 11.55 -44.16 36.34
N PRO A 302 10.97 -45.37 36.51
CA PRO A 302 9.63 -45.53 37.07
C PRO A 302 9.49 -45.09 38.55
N ASN A 303 10.60 -44.92 39.26
CA ASN A 303 10.62 -44.41 40.64
C ASN A 303 10.74 -42.87 40.73
N HIS A 304 10.97 -42.20 39.60
CA HIS A 304 11.11 -40.75 39.51
C HIS A 304 9.78 -40.15 39.06
N LEU A 305 9.10 -39.49 39.99
CA LEU A 305 7.75 -38.95 39.81
C LEU A 305 7.79 -37.42 39.80
N THR A 306 6.86 -36.83 39.06
CA THR A 306 6.68 -35.37 38.96
C THR A 306 5.25 -35.02 39.34
N ILE A 307 5.08 -34.00 40.19
CA ILE A 307 3.79 -33.36 40.45
C ILE A 307 3.86 -31.94 39.90
N SER A 308 2.91 -31.53 39.07
CA SER A 308 2.82 -30.16 38.58
C SER A 308 1.41 -29.61 38.68
N SER A 309 1.25 -28.29 38.79
CA SER A 309 -0.08 -27.69 38.89
C SER A 309 -0.91 -27.94 37.63
N LYS A 310 -2.23 -28.08 37.80
CA LYS A 310 -3.20 -28.03 36.69
C LYS A 310 -3.62 -26.62 36.30
N GLU A 311 -3.24 -25.62 37.08
CA GLU A 311 -3.60 -24.22 36.83
C GLU A 311 -5.12 -24.05 36.81
N VAL A 312 -5.82 -24.43 37.88
CA VAL A 312 -7.29 -24.38 37.92
C VAL A 312 -7.79 -23.16 38.69
N ASP A 313 -7.06 -22.75 39.73
CA ASP A 313 -7.58 -21.81 40.73
C ASP A 313 -7.06 -20.37 40.55
N GLY A 314 -6.15 -20.12 39.60
CA GLY A 314 -5.51 -18.83 39.39
C GLY A 314 -5.01 -18.56 37.98
N THR A 315 -4.53 -17.34 37.74
CA THR A 315 -3.82 -16.94 36.52
C THR A 315 -2.37 -17.42 36.51
N GLY A 316 -1.77 -17.55 37.70
CA GLY A 316 -0.41 -18.00 37.87
C GLY A 316 -0.23 -19.50 37.68
N SER A 317 1.03 -19.90 37.67
CA SER A 317 1.43 -21.29 37.63
C SER A 317 2.51 -21.50 38.67
N SER A 318 2.14 -22.17 39.76
CA SER A 318 3.11 -22.49 40.81
C SER A 318 2.75 -23.77 41.53
N PHE A 319 3.75 -24.42 42.10
CA PHE A 319 3.59 -25.55 43.00
C PHE A 319 4.44 -25.38 44.24
N GLU A 320 3.80 -25.49 45.42
CA GLU A 320 4.50 -25.48 46.69
C GLU A 320 3.87 -26.47 47.67
N LEU A 321 4.65 -27.44 48.17
CA LEU A 321 4.23 -28.39 49.19
C LEU A 321 4.72 -27.91 50.56
N LYS A 322 3.80 -27.74 51.50
CA LYS A 322 4.07 -27.25 52.85
C LYS A 322 3.41 -28.14 53.90
N LYS A 323 3.83 -27.96 55.16
CA LYS A 323 3.30 -28.65 56.34
C LYS A 323 3.21 -30.18 56.19
N LEU A 324 4.16 -30.79 55.46
CA LEU A 324 4.23 -32.23 55.34
C LEU A 324 4.48 -32.87 56.70
N THR A 325 3.58 -33.75 57.12
CA THR A 325 3.72 -34.58 58.30
C THR A 325 3.36 -36.03 57.97
N SER A 326 4.02 -36.97 58.64
CA SER A 326 3.75 -38.39 58.51
C SER A 326 3.76 -39.05 59.88
N THR A 327 2.71 -39.82 60.18
CA THR A 327 2.63 -40.66 61.39
C THR A 327 3.03 -42.11 61.11
N LEU A 328 3.51 -42.41 59.90
CA LEU A 328 4.02 -43.74 59.55
C LEU A 328 5.34 -44.03 60.27
N ALA A 329 5.68 -45.32 60.36
CA ALA A 329 6.97 -45.75 60.91
C ALA A 329 8.14 -45.02 60.22
N GLY A 330 9.04 -44.46 61.01
CA GLY A 330 10.19 -43.68 60.51
C GLY A 330 9.81 -42.36 59.84
N ALA A 331 8.57 -41.86 60.03
CA ALA A 331 8.03 -40.68 59.36
C ALA A 331 8.11 -40.77 57.82
N ALA A 332 7.96 -41.97 57.26
CA ALA A 332 8.04 -42.21 55.82
C ALA A 332 6.96 -41.43 55.04
N THR A 333 7.36 -40.76 53.96
CA THR A 333 6.47 -39.88 53.15
C THR A 333 6.28 -40.34 51.71
N GLY A 334 6.90 -41.46 51.32
CA GLY A 334 6.89 -41.92 49.93
C GLY A 334 7.73 -41.07 48.99
N GLY A 335 8.64 -40.25 49.53
CA GLY A 335 9.51 -39.37 48.75
C GLY A 335 9.05 -37.92 48.72
N LEU A 336 7.83 -37.64 49.21
CA LEU A 336 7.35 -36.26 49.34
C LEU A 336 8.22 -35.50 50.36
N ALA A 337 8.46 -34.22 50.08
CA ALA A 337 9.21 -33.31 50.94
C ALA A 337 8.58 -31.91 50.86
N ASN A 338 8.73 -31.12 51.93
CA ASN A 338 8.37 -29.71 51.88
C ASN A 338 9.23 -28.98 50.85
N SER A 339 8.59 -28.15 50.04
CA SER A 339 9.28 -27.24 49.12
C SER A 339 10.12 -26.24 49.89
N LEU A 340 11.34 -25.98 49.42
CA LEU A 340 12.20 -24.92 49.97
C LEU A 340 11.69 -23.52 49.59
N ALA A 341 11.08 -23.41 48.41
CA ALA A 341 10.42 -22.23 47.86
C ALA A 341 9.33 -22.67 46.86
N PRO A 342 8.38 -21.79 46.49
CA PRO A 342 7.45 -22.06 45.41
C PRO A 342 8.20 -22.35 44.10
N SER A 343 7.81 -23.40 43.39
CA SER A 343 8.25 -23.66 42.03
C SER A 343 7.28 -22.98 41.07
N TYR A 344 7.73 -21.93 40.38
CA TYR A 344 6.93 -21.24 39.39
C TYR A 344 7.08 -21.89 38.01
N GLY A 345 5.96 -22.00 37.31
CA GLY A 345 5.94 -22.22 35.87
C GLY A 345 6.37 -20.97 35.12
N TYR A 346 6.73 -21.12 33.85
CA TYR A 346 7.06 -19.97 33.00
C TYR A 346 5.91 -19.65 32.04
N ARG A 347 5.74 -18.35 31.75
CA ARG A 347 4.84 -17.84 30.71
C ARG A 347 5.41 -18.15 29.33
N ALA A 348 4.56 -18.39 28.34
CA ALA A 348 4.95 -18.70 26.98
C ALA A 348 5.81 -17.56 26.40
N TYR A 349 6.89 -17.95 25.73
CA TYR A 349 7.79 -17.08 24.97
C TYR A 349 8.24 -17.83 23.71
N THR A 350 8.54 -17.10 22.65
CA THR A 350 8.97 -17.69 21.39
C THR A 350 10.16 -16.95 20.81
N TYR A 351 10.72 -17.46 19.72
CA TYR A 351 11.92 -16.94 19.08
C TYR A 351 11.75 -16.80 17.57
N SER A 352 12.41 -15.81 17.00
CA SER A 352 12.78 -15.79 15.59
C SER A 352 14.29 -15.66 15.44
N VAL A 353 14.80 -16.05 14.28
CA VAL A 353 16.20 -15.83 13.91
C VAL A 353 16.29 -14.49 13.20
N TYR A 354 17.22 -13.63 13.60
CA TYR A 354 17.59 -12.47 12.80
C TYR A 354 18.74 -12.85 11.87
N ASP A 355 18.46 -12.98 10.58
CA ASP A 355 19.43 -13.47 9.58
C ASP A 355 20.18 -12.35 8.84
N GLY A 356 19.69 -11.11 8.87
CA GLY A 356 20.35 -10.00 8.21
C GLY A 356 19.51 -8.72 8.07
N PRO A 357 20.16 -7.63 7.61
CA PRO A 357 19.47 -6.38 7.32
C PRO A 357 18.54 -6.51 6.12
N PHE A 358 17.50 -5.68 6.09
CA PHE A 358 16.60 -5.57 4.95
C PHE A 358 16.14 -4.12 4.74
N GLU A 359 15.55 -3.85 3.57
CA GLU A 359 15.01 -2.56 3.21
C GLU A 359 13.57 -2.70 2.75
N MET A 360 12.67 -1.95 3.36
CA MET A 360 11.32 -1.77 2.84
C MET A 360 11.37 -0.70 1.75
N LYS A 361 11.21 -1.13 0.50
CA LYS A 361 11.11 -0.23 -0.65
C LYS A 361 9.71 0.40 -0.71
N ARG A 362 9.53 1.32 -1.65
CA ARG A 362 8.24 2.01 -1.84
C ARG A 362 7.21 1.01 -2.39
N ASP A 363 5.95 1.17 -1.97
CA ASP A 363 4.80 0.32 -2.34
C ASP A 363 4.93 -1.16 -1.92
N VAL A 364 5.95 -1.49 -1.12
CA VAL A 364 6.13 -2.79 -0.49
C VAL A 364 5.43 -2.80 0.86
N GLU A 365 4.57 -3.78 1.04
CA GLU A 365 3.90 -4.09 2.29
C GLU A 365 4.29 -5.49 2.73
N ALA A 366 4.68 -5.63 3.98
CA ALA A 366 4.98 -6.89 4.62
C ALA A 366 3.93 -7.21 5.68
N THR A 367 3.56 -8.48 5.79
CA THR A 367 2.60 -8.99 6.77
C THR A 367 3.26 -9.99 7.71
N ILE A 368 3.02 -9.89 9.01
CA ILE A 368 3.53 -10.82 10.02
C ILE A 368 2.34 -11.53 10.67
N SER A 369 2.37 -12.85 10.67
CA SER A 369 1.34 -13.68 11.32
C SER A 369 1.75 -14.03 12.75
N ILE A 370 0.85 -13.83 13.71
CA ILE A 370 1.13 -13.95 15.14
C ILE A 370 -0.02 -14.69 15.82
N ASN A 371 0.30 -15.56 16.78
CA ASN A 371 -0.65 -16.09 17.73
C ASN A 371 -0.41 -15.40 19.08
N GLU A 372 -1.41 -14.66 19.57
CA GLU A 372 -1.36 -13.97 20.86
C GLU A 372 -2.39 -14.59 21.80
N ALA A 373 -1.92 -15.26 22.84
CA ALA A 373 -2.77 -15.96 23.83
C ALA A 373 -3.79 -16.92 23.20
N GLY A 374 -3.43 -17.58 22.09
CA GLY A 374 -4.31 -18.50 21.37
C GLY A 374 -5.19 -17.86 20.30
N VAL A 375 -5.07 -16.55 20.06
CA VAL A 375 -5.79 -15.82 19.01
C VAL A 375 -4.83 -15.45 17.88
N ASP A 376 -5.14 -15.88 16.65
CA ASP A 376 -4.36 -15.52 15.47
C ASP A 376 -4.65 -14.07 15.05
N LYS A 377 -3.58 -13.33 14.78
CA LYS A 377 -3.57 -11.92 14.36
C LYS A 377 -2.56 -11.72 13.23
N THR A 378 -2.76 -10.65 12.46
CA THR A 378 -1.86 -10.26 11.38
C THR A 378 -1.50 -8.79 11.53
N ILE A 379 -0.19 -8.49 11.51
CA ILE A 379 0.35 -7.13 11.47
C ILE A 379 0.76 -6.83 10.03
N THR A 380 0.45 -5.64 9.52
CA THR A 380 0.95 -5.17 8.21
C THR A 380 1.85 -3.95 8.41
N PHE A 381 2.98 -3.89 7.72
CA PHE A 381 3.88 -2.74 7.79
C PHE A 381 4.55 -2.42 6.46
N SER A 382 4.93 -1.16 6.33
CA SER A 382 5.44 -0.56 5.11
C SER A 382 6.72 0.24 5.39
N LYS A 383 7.30 0.84 4.34
CA LYS A 383 8.45 1.74 4.48
C LYS A 383 8.23 2.86 5.50
N SER A 384 7.04 3.45 5.56
CA SER A 384 6.75 4.53 6.52
C SER A 384 6.76 4.07 7.96
N ASP A 385 6.35 2.83 8.23
CA ASP A 385 6.39 2.25 9.58
C ASP A 385 7.83 2.03 10.04
N VAL A 386 8.71 1.55 9.15
CA VAL A 386 10.14 1.43 9.44
C VAL A 386 10.77 2.79 9.74
N MET A 387 10.42 3.82 8.96
CA MET A 387 10.91 5.17 9.20
C MET A 387 10.41 5.75 10.53
N ALA A 388 9.14 5.50 10.86
CA ALA A 388 8.54 5.96 12.12
C ALA A 388 9.16 5.25 13.34
N ALA A 389 9.33 3.92 13.27
CA ALA A 389 9.91 3.12 14.34
C ALA A 389 11.36 3.51 14.63
N LEU A 390 12.16 3.74 13.58
CA LEU A 390 13.61 3.97 13.70
C LEU A 390 14.02 5.44 13.69
N GLY A 391 13.08 6.36 13.45
CA GLY A 391 13.40 7.76 13.19
C GLY A 391 14.33 7.95 11.98
N SER A 392 14.22 7.07 10.98
CA SER A 392 15.09 7.04 9.79
C SER A 392 14.42 7.68 8.57
N SER A 393 15.17 7.83 7.48
CA SER A 393 14.68 8.38 6.20
C SER A 393 14.73 7.40 5.03
N ASP A 394 15.26 6.19 5.22
CA ASP A 394 15.61 5.26 4.14
C ASP A 394 14.80 3.96 4.13
N GLY A 395 13.99 3.67 5.17
CA GLY A 395 13.22 2.43 5.25
C GLY A 395 14.07 1.18 5.51
N LYS A 396 15.31 1.36 5.97
CA LYS A 396 16.28 0.29 6.18
C LYS A 396 16.31 -0.16 7.63
N VAL A 397 16.25 -1.47 7.84
CA VAL A 397 16.56 -2.15 9.09
C VAL A 397 17.98 -2.67 8.99
N LYS A 398 18.92 -2.03 9.71
CA LYS A 398 20.36 -2.27 9.51
C LYS A 398 20.93 -3.27 10.51
N SER A 399 20.25 -3.46 11.62
CA SER A 399 20.71 -4.27 12.73
C SER A 399 19.56 -5.01 13.41
N GLN A 400 19.91 -6.05 14.18
CA GLN A 400 18.95 -6.75 15.04
C GLN A 400 18.28 -5.81 16.05
N SER A 401 18.99 -4.77 16.51
CA SER A 401 18.42 -3.78 17.43
C SER A 401 17.35 -2.95 16.74
N ASP A 402 17.61 -2.48 15.51
CA ASP A 402 16.61 -1.80 14.69
C ASP A 402 15.39 -2.71 14.46
N PHE A 403 15.62 -4.00 14.23
CA PHE A 403 14.52 -4.94 14.04
C PHE A 403 13.67 -5.13 15.30
N VAL A 404 14.29 -5.22 16.48
CA VAL A 404 13.58 -5.28 17.77
C VAL A 404 12.77 -3.99 18.00
N ASP A 405 13.34 -2.82 17.71
CA ASP A 405 12.65 -1.54 17.83
C ASP A 405 11.45 -1.46 16.87
N LEU A 406 11.61 -1.96 15.64
CA LEU A 406 10.51 -2.10 14.68
C LEU A 406 9.41 -3.03 15.19
N MET A 407 9.74 -4.21 15.71
CA MET A 407 8.75 -5.16 16.22
C MET A 407 7.96 -4.56 17.39
N ASN A 408 8.64 -3.95 18.37
CA ASN A 408 7.98 -3.31 19.50
C ASN A 408 7.09 -2.13 19.05
N TYR A 409 7.56 -1.31 18.10
CA TYR A 409 6.74 -0.25 17.51
C TYR A 409 5.46 -0.80 16.87
N LEU A 410 5.56 -1.88 16.09
CA LEU A 410 4.42 -2.49 15.43
C LEU A 410 3.44 -3.13 16.43
N PHE A 411 3.96 -3.77 17.48
CA PHE A 411 3.14 -4.34 18.55
C PHE A 411 2.36 -3.26 19.30
N ASP A 412 3.02 -2.16 19.66
CA ASP A 412 2.37 -1.03 20.31
C ASP A 412 1.31 -0.37 19.41
N ARG A 413 1.64 -0.18 18.12
CA ARG A 413 0.75 0.44 17.12
C ARG A 413 -0.54 -0.36 16.95
N ASP A 414 -0.45 -1.68 16.90
CA ASP A 414 -1.57 -2.58 16.61
C ASP A 414 -2.22 -3.17 17.87
N GLY A 415 -1.74 -2.78 19.06
CA GLY A 415 -2.28 -3.24 20.35
C GLY A 415 -2.06 -4.73 20.59
N ILE A 416 -0.88 -5.22 20.24
CA ILE A 416 -0.44 -6.61 20.46
C ILE A 416 0.30 -6.67 21.79
N GLY A 417 -0.18 -7.48 22.73
CA GLY A 417 0.42 -7.67 24.05
C GLY A 417 1.67 -8.56 24.03
N ILE A 418 2.62 -8.26 23.14
CA ILE A 418 3.89 -8.97 23.00
C ILE A 418 5.03 -7.95 23.03
N THR A 419 6.15 -8.32 23.62
CA THR A 419 7.38 -7.54 23.62
C THR A 419 8.50 -8.32 22.96
N ALA A 420 9.30 -7.65 22.13
CA ALA A 420 10.49 -8.20 21.50
C ALA A 420 11.75 -7.76 22.25
N SER A 421 12.70 -8.67 22.43
CA SER A 421 14.00 -8.40 23.02
C SER A 421 15.11 -9.17 22.30
N LYS A 422 16.34 -8.66 22.40
CA LYS A 422 17.51 -9.25 21.76
C LYS A 422 18.09 -10.38 22.62
N GLU A 423 18.28 -11.57 22.04
CA GLU A 423 18.92 -12.72 22.68
C GLU A 423 19.95 -13.38 21.76
N SER A 424 21.21 -12.90 21.81
CA SER A 424 22.30 -13.38 20.94
C SER A 424 21.93 -13.22 19.45
N ILE A 425 21.84 -14.31 18.68
CA ILE A 425 21.39 -14.30 17.26
C ILE A 425 19.86 -14.38 17.11
N LEU A 426 19.14 -14.60 18.21
CA LEU A 426 17.69 -14.74 18.23
C LEU A 426 17.03 -13.43 18.68
N VAL A 427 15.81 -13.23 18.23
CA VAL A 427 14.88 -12.26 18.78
C VAL A 427 13.89 -13.04 19.63
N ARG A 428 13.86 -12.72 20.92
CA ARG A 428 12.94 -13.31 21.89
C ARG A 428 11.66 -12.49 21.92
N TYR A 429 10.52 -13.17 21.92
CA TYR A 429 9.20 -12.58 22.06
C TYR A 429 8.55 -13.10 23.34
N ASP A 430 8.16 -12.19 24.24
CA ASP A 430 7.50 -12.51 25.50
C ASP A 430 6.10 -11.89 25.51
N LEU A 431 5.11 -12.61 26.03
CA LEU A 431 3.79 -12.04 26.32
C LEU A 431 3.93 -10.95 27.39
N ASP A 432 3.31 -9.80 27.13
CA ASP A 432 3.25 -8.70 28.10
C ASP A 432 2.41 -9.14 29.32
N PRO A 433 2.99 -9.21 30.53
CA PRO A 433 2.27 -9.66 31.72
C PRO A 433 1.19 -8.67 32.20
N ASP A 434 1.21 -7.40 31.78
CA ASP A 434 0.14 -6.45 32.11
C ASP A 434 -1.11 -6.68 31.26
N VAL A 435 -0.94 -7.22 30.04
CA VAL A 435 -2.04 -7.57 29.12
C VAL A 435 -2.49 -9.01 29.32
N HIS A 436 -1.55 -9.94 29.40
CA HIS A 436 -1.74 -11.39 29.52
C HIS A 436 -1.08 -11.91 30.81
N PRO A 437 -1.74 -11.74 31.97
CA PRO A 437 -1.17 -12.13 33.26
C PRO A 437 -1.05 -13.64 33.44
N GLU A 438 -1.75 -14.45 32.65
CA GLU A 438 -1.69 -15.91 32.74
C GLU A 438 -0.28 -16.48 32.50
N ALA A 439 0.09 -17.48 33.30
CA ALA A 439 1.36 -18.18 33.20
C ALA A 439 1.16 -19.68 32.94
N GLY A 440 2.25 -20.38 32.62
CA GLY A 440 2.25 -21.82 32.43
C GLY A 440 1.42 -22.29 31.24
N LEU A 441 0.70 -23.40 31.37
CA LEU A 441 0.00 -24.07 30.26
C LEU A 441 -1.15 -23.24 29.65
N LYS A 442 -1.63 -22.22 30.38
CA LYS A 442 -2.64 -21.26 29.89
C LYS A 442 -2.10 -20.24 28.91
N SER A 443 -0.81 -19.91 29.04
CA SER A 443 -0.17 -18.92 28.19
C SER A 443 0.25 -19.54 26.85
N ARG A 444 0.02 -18.82 25.75
CA ARG A 444 0.35 -19.23 24.38
C ARG A 444 0.83 -18.05 23.56
N ILE A 445 1.90 -18.23 22.80
CA ILE A 445 2.42 -17.21 21.89
C ILE A 445 3.04 -17.87 20.67
N GLY A 446 2.93 -17.25 19.50
CA GLY A 446 3.61 -17.66 18.28
C GLY A 446 3.91 -16.47 17.37
N VAL A 447 5.07 -16.47 16.74
CA VAL A 447 5.39 -15.63 15.59
C VAL A 447 5.52 -16.59 14.41
N LEU A 448 4.47 -16.67 13.60
CA LEU A 448 4.21 -17.77 12.67
C LEU A 448 4.86 -17.57 11.29
N GLY A 449 5.43 -16.39 11.04
CA GLY A 449 6.16 -16.05 9.82
C GLY A 449 5.79 -14.68 9.27
N ALA A 450 6.44 -14.29 8.18
CA ALA A 450 6.14 -13.07 7.45
C ALA A 450 6.05 -13.29 5.94
N ASP A 451 5.28 -12.46 5.27
CA ASP A 451 5.12 -12.42 3.81
C ASP A 451 5.21 -10.97 3.33
N ASP A 452 5.34 -10.78 2.02
CA ASP A 452 5.31 -9.46 1.39
C ASP A 452 4.46 -9.47 0.10
N ASN A 453 3.96 -8.30 -0.28
CA ASN A 453 3.09 -8.12 -1.44
C ASN A 453 3.83 -8.20 -2.80
N VAL A 454 5.16 -8.26 -2.81
CA VAL A 454 5.98 -8.44 -4.02
C VAL A 454 6.12 -9.94 -4.34
N GLY A 455 6.10 -10.79 -3.32
CA GLY A 455 6.32 -12.23 -3.43
C GLY A 455 7.79 -12.58 -3.65
N TYR A 456 8.07 -13.67 -4.36
CA TYR A 456 9.43 -13.96 -4.82
C TYR A 456 9.74 -13.06 -6.02
N ALA A 457 10.40 -11.93 -5.77
CA ALA A 457 10.92 -11.08 -6.84
C ALA A 457 11.83 -11.90 -7.78
N PRO A 458 11.92 -11.56 -9.08
CA PRO A 458 12.83 -12.25 -9.98
C PRO A 458 14.26 -12.12 -9.46
N THR A 459 14.85 -13.26 -9.08
CA THR A 459 16.25 -13.35 -8.60
C THR A 459 17.26 -13.32 -9.75
N PHE A 460 16.77 -13.25 -10.99
CA PHE A 460 17.56 -13.24 -12.22
C PHE A 460 16.99 -12.22 -13.23
N ASN A 461 17.83 -11.75 -14.15
CA ASN A 461 17.37 -10.97 -15.30
C ASN A 461 16.85 -11.93 -16.38
N LEU A 462 15.78 -11.58 -17.07
CA LEU A 462 15.24 -12.39 -18.18
C LEU A 462 16.32 -12.71 -19.23
N LEU A 463 17.22 -11.76 -19.48
CA LEU A 463 18.29 -11.90 -20.46
C LEU A 463 19.34 -12.96 -20.05
N ASP A 464 19.47 -13.23 -18.75
CA ASP A 464 20.46 -14.15 -18.18
C ASP A 464 19.96 -15.60 -18.08
N VAL A 465 18.72 -15.88 -18.49
CA VAL A 465 18.14 -17.24 -18.45
C VAL A 465 18.93 -18.20 -19.33
N ASP A 466 19.55 -19.22 -18.74
CA ASP A 466 20.27 -20.28 -19.44
C ASP A 466 19.85 -21.66 -18.92
N ILE A 467 19.22 -22.46 -19.77
CA ILE A 467 18.72 -23.80 -19.43
C ILE A 467 19.68 -24.93 -19.83
N THR A 468 20.86 -24.63 -20.38
CA THR A 468 21.78 -25.66 -20.89
C THR A 468 22.57 -26.37 -19.79
N GLY A 469 22.74 -25.74 -18.62
CA GLY A 469 23.43 -26.29 -17.46
C GLY A 469 22.53 -26.97 -16.42
N ASN A 470 22.96 -26.94 -15.16
CA ASN A 470 22.15 -27.38 -14.01
C ASN A 470 21.19 -26.25 -13.57
N ALA A 471 20.31 -25.86 -14.49
CA ALA A 471 19.36 -24.78 -14.27
C ALA A 471 18.12 -25.27 -13.50
N ASP A 472 17.66 -24.45 -12.55
CA ASP A 472 16.37 -24.62 -11.91
C ASP A 472 15.29 -24.00 -12.82
N ILE A 473 14.72 -24.84 -13.70
CA ILE A 473 13.73 -24.40 -14.69
C ILE A 473 12.43 -23.98 -13.99
N ASP A 474 12.08 -24.59 -12.86
CA ASP A 474 10.86 -24.24 -12.11
C ASP A 474 10.99 -22.84 -11.48
N ALA A 475 12.18 -22.48 -11.01
CA ALA A 475 12.50 -21.12 -10.58
C ALA A 475 12.40 -20.12 -11.75
N TYR A 476 12.89 -20.47 -12.94
CA TYR A 476 12.75 -19.62 -14.13
C TYR A 476 11.29 -19.45 -14.57
N ILE A 477 10.48 -20.52 -14.56
CA ILE A 477 9.05 -20.44 -14.87
C ILE A 477 8.35 -19.49 -13.90
N SER A 478 8.61 -19.65 -12.60
CA SER A 478 8.01 -18.80 -11.56
C SER A 478 8.42 -17.33 -11.70
N GLY A 479 9.70 -17.07 -11.98
CA GLY A 479 10.21 -15.71 -12.21
C GLY A 479 9.59 -15.06 -13.47
N VAL A 480 9.51 -15.80 -14.58
CA VAL A 480 8.87 -15.31 -15.81
C VAL A 480 7.36 -15.08 -15.62
N ASP A 481 6.68 -15.91 -14.82
CA ASP A 481 5.28 -15.70 -14.46
C ASP A 481 5.08 -14.40 -13.66
N ASN A 482 5.99 -14.09 -12.74
CA ASN A 482 5.96 -12.80 -12.02
C ASN A 482 6.20 -11.62 -12.97
N MET A 483 7.23 -11.71 -13.84
CA MET A 483 7.50 -10.69 -14.86
C MET A 483 6.29 -10.47 -15.78
N LEU A 484 5.58 -11.53 -16.16
CA LEU A 484 4.36 -11.46 -16.97
C LEU A 484 3.25 -10.71 -16.24
N GLN A 485 2.99 -11.02 -14.97
CA GLN A 485 1.98 -10.32 -14.15
C GLN A 485 2.31 -8.84 -13.96
N GLN A 486 3.59 -8.51 -13.72
CA GLN A 486 4.04 -7.12 -13.62
C GLN A 486 3.91 -6.39 -14.96
N THR A 487 4.25 -7.03 -16.07
CA THR A 487 4.09 -6.48 -17.43
C THR A 487 2.60 -6.21 -17.74
N ILE A 488 1.70 -7.13 -17.36
CA ILE A 488 0.25 -6.92 -17.49
C ILE A 488 -0.21 -5.74 -16.63
N THR A 489 0.23 -5.66 -15.38
CA THR A 489 -0.08 -4.54 -14.48
C THR A 489 0.41 -3.21 -15.07
N ALA A 490 1.62 -3.17 -15.60
CA ALA A 490 2.18 -2.02 -16.29
C ALA A 490 1.34 -1.60 -17.51
N ALA A 491 0.87 -2.56 -18.31
CA ALA A 491 -0.05 -2.29 -19.43
C ALA A 491 -1.37 -1.70 -18.95
N THR A 492 -1.92 -2.18 -17.82
CA THR A 492 -3.14 -1.59 -17.23
C THR A 492 -2.93 -0.16 -16.75
N THR A 493 -1.77 0.15 -16.16
CA THR A 493 -1.39 1.52 -15.76
C THR A 493 -1.31 2.45 -16.96
N LEU A 494 -0.63 2.03 -18.04
CA LEU A 494 -0.56 2.80 -19.28
C LEU A 494 -1.94 2.99 -19.91
N GLY A 495 -2.80 1.96 -19.90
CA GLY A 495 -4.18 2.05 -20.40
C GLY A 495 -5.07 3.02 -19.59
N ALA A 496 -4.90 3.06 -18.27
CA ALA A 496 -5.58 4.03 -17.41
C ALA A 496 -5.11 5.47 -17.69
N VAL A 497 -3.81 5.67 -17.88
CA VAL A 497 -3.22 6.97 -18.24
C VAL A 497 -3.72 7.42 -19.63
N LYS A 498 -3.75 6.51 -20.61
CA LYS A 498 -4.33 6.77 -21.94
C LYS A 498 -5.77 7.27 -21.81
N SER A 499 -6.62 6.52 -21.10
CA SER A 499 -8.03 6.89 -20.91
C SER A 499 -8.17 8.27 -20.25
N ARG A 500 -7.29 8.61 -19.31
CA ARG A 500 -7.25 9.93 -18.68
C ARG A 500 -6.84 11.04 -19.66
N ILE A 501 -5.86 10.78 -20.52
CA ILE A 501 -5.43 11.71 -21.58
C ILE A 501 -6.58 11.93 -22.58
N ASP A 502 -7.28 10.88 -22.99
CA ASP A 502 -8.43 10.97 -23.92
C ASP A 502 -9.55 11.83 -23.32
N MET A 503 -9.94 11.57 -22.07
CA MET A 503 -10.94 12.40 -21.36
C MET A 503 -10.51 13.86 -21.26
N GLN A 504 -9.22 14.11 -21.01
CA GLN A 504 -8.68 15.45 -20.88
C GLN A 504 -8.56 16.17 -22.23
N SER A 505 -8.25 15.45 -23.30
CA SER A 505 -8.24 15.94 -24.68
C SER A 505 -9.64 16.40 -25.09
N ASP A 506 -10.66 15.57 -24.85
CA ASP A 506 -12.06 15.88 -25.11
C ASP A 506 -12.55 17.10 -24.33
N PHE A 507 -12.16 17.20 -23.06
CA PHE A 507 -12.49 18.37 -22.24
C PHE A 507 -11.84 19.65 -22.79
N THR A 508 -10.55 19.57 -23.12
CA THR A 508 -9.78 20.70 -23.67
C THR A 508 -10.36 21.16 -25.00
N SER A 509 -10.73 20.23 -25.88
CA SER A 509 -11.42 20.53 -27.16
C SER A 509 -12.74 21.27 -26.95
N LYS A 510 -13.62 20.75 -26.08
CA LYS A 510 -14.90 21.40 -25.76
C LYS A 510 -14.73 22.77 -25.09
N LEU A 511 -13.68 22.94 -24.29
CA LEU A 511 -13.33 24.23 -23.69
C LEU A 511 -12.91 25.23 -24.77
N MET A 512 -12.07 24.83 -25.72
CA MET A 512 -11.68 25.69 -26.85
C MET A 512 -12.88 26.13 -27.69
N ASP A 513 -13.80 25.21 -27.98
CA ASP A 513 -15.04 25.52 -28.72
C ASP A 513 -15.92 26.51 -27.94
N SER A 514 -16.03 26.32 -26.63
CA SER A 514 -16.81 27.20 -25.76
C SER A 514 -16.19 28.60 -25.64
N ILE A 515 -14.86 28.69 -25.53
CA ILE A 515 -14.14 29.97 -25.52
C ILE A 515 -14.29 30.65 -26.88
N SER A 516 -14.16 29.91 -27.98
CA SER A 516 -14.31 30.44 -29.35
C SER A 516 -15.73 31.00 -29.57
N SER A 517 -16.77 30.26 -29.17
CA SER A 517 -18.16 30.74 -29.21
C SER A 517 -18.39 31.93 -28.27
N GLY A 518 -17.81 31.91 -27.07
CA GLY A 518 -17.90 33.00 -26.11
C GLY A 518 -17.26 34.28 -26.64
N VAL A 519 -16.06 34.20 -27.21
CA VAL A 519 -15.40 35.30 -27.92
C VAL A 519 -16.31 35.81 -29.02
N GLY A 520 -16.84 34.92 -29.86
CA GLY A 520 -17.70 35.32 -30.98
C GLY A 520 -18.92 36.11 -30.53
N LYS A 521 -19.62 35.67 -29.48
CA LYS A 521 -20.75 36.41 -28.90
C LYS A 521 -20.38 37.82 -28.40
N LEU A 522 -19.14 38.04 -27.98
CA LEU A 522 -18.70 39.33 -27.47
C LEU A 522 -18.33 40.33 -28.57
N VAL A 523 -17.84 39.85 -29.71
CA VAL A 523 -17.16 40.70 -30.70
C VAL A 523 -17.59 40.50 -32.15
N ASP A 524 -18.24 39.40 -32.49
CA ASP A 524 -18.68 39.14 -33.86
C ASP A 524 -19.88 40.02 -34.22
N ALA A 525 -19.95 40.39 -35.50
CA ALA A 525 -21.08 41.09 -36.08
C ALA A 525 -22.13 40.07 -36.56
N ASP A 526 -23.40 40.38 -36.32
CA ASP A 526 -24.51 39.65 -36.95
C ASP A 526 -24.60 40.09 -38.41
N MET A 527 -24.22 39.20 -39.33
CA MET A 527 -24.06 39.55 -40.74
C MET A 527 -25.40 39.84 -41.40
N GLU A 528 -26.48 39.20 -40.94
CA GLU A 528 -27.84 39.41 -41.40
C GLU A 528 -28.35 40.80 -40.97
N GLU A 529 -28.14 41.18 -39.70
CA GLU A 529 -28.50 42.50 -39.18
C GLU A 529 -27.67 43.61 -39.85
N GLU A 530 -26.34 43.46 -39.90
CA GLU A 530 -25.47 44.47 -40.50
C GLU A 530 -25.72 44.61 -42.01
N SER A 531 -26.05 43.53 -42.73
CA SER A 531 -26.41 43.59 -44.16
C SER A 531 -27.74 44.33 -44.40
N SER A 532 -28.74 44.10 -43.54
CA SER A 532 -30.01 44.83 -43.58
C SER A 532 -29.80 46.31 -43.29
N LYS A 533 -28.99 46.62 -42.28
CA LYS A 533 -28.61 47.98 -41.89
C LYS A 533 -27.81 48.70 -42.97
N LEU A 534 -26.87 48.01 -43.64
CA LEU A 534 -26.12 48.54 -44.76
C LEU A 534 -27.06 48.98 -45.89
N SER A 535 -28.03 48.13 -46.23
CA SER A 535 -29.02 48.42 -47.27
C SER A 535 -29.91 49.62 -46.90
N ALA A 536 -30.32 49.70 -45.63
CA ALA A 536 -31.07 50.84 -45.11
C ALA A 536 -30.24 52.14 -45.14
N LEU A 537 -28.98 52.11 -44.72
CA LEU A 537 -28.08 53.26 -44.74
C LEU A 537 -27.75 53.73 -46.15
N GLN A 538 -27.58 52.82 -47.11
CA GLN A 538 -27.45 53.15 -48.53
C GLN A 538 -28.69 53.88 -49.04
N THR A 539 -29.88 53.44 -48.64
CA THR A 539 -31.15 54.10 -48.99
C THR A 539 -31.26 55.48 -48.35
N GLN A 540 -30.89 55.61 -47.07
CA GLN A 540 -30.86 56.89 -46.36
C GLN A 540 -29.85 57.86 -46.97
N GLN A 541 -28.69 57.38 -47.43
CA GLN A 541 -27.69 58.19 -48.11
C GLN A 541 -28.26 58.80 -49.39
N GLN A 542 -28.98 58.01 -50.19
CA GLN A 542 -29.66 58.48 -51.40
C GLN A 542 -30.72 59.55 -51.08
N LEU A 543 -31.54 59.34 -50.04
CA LEU A 543 -32.55 60.30 -49.58
C LEU A 543 -31.93 61.58 -48.99
N ALA A 544 -30.80 61.47 -48.28
CA ALA A 544 -30.07 62.60 -47.73
C ALA A 544 -29.40 63.44 -48.83
N LEU A 545 -28.84 62.80 -49.86
CA LEU A 545 -28.35 63.49 -51.07
C LEU A 545 -29.48 64.22 -51.79
N GLN A 546 -30.65 63.59 -51.92
CA GLN A 546 -31.84 64.20 -52.51
C GLN A 546 -32.34 65.38 -51.67
N SER A 547 -32.39 65.23 -50.34
CA SER A 547 -32.80 66.29 -49.40
C SER A 547 -31.82 67.45 -49.39
N LEU A 548 -30.51 67.19 -49.48
CA LEU A 548 -29.47 68.22 -49.61
C LEU A 548 -29.60 68.98 -50.95
N SER A 549 -29.90 68.27 -52.04
CA SER A 549 -30.18 68.88 -53.34
C SER A 549 -31.41 69.80 -53.29
N ILE A 550 -32.50 69.33 -52.66
CA ILE A 550 -33.73 70.11 -52.45
C ILE A 550 -33.45 71.33 -51.57
N ALA A 551 -32.77 71.15 -50.43
CA ALA A 551 -32.42 72.22 -49.50
C ALA A 551 -31.50 73.27 -50.14
N ASN A 552 -30.59 72.87 -51.03
CA ASN A 552 -29.75 73.79 -51.82
C ASN A 552 -30.53 74.55 -52.91
N SER A 553 -31.61 73.98 -53.43
CA SER A 553 -32.47 74.62 -54.45
C SER A 553 -33.53 75.57 -53.86
N ALA A 554 -33.92 75.38 -52.60
CA ALA A 554 -34.97 76.17 -51.94
C ALA A 554 -34.71 77.70 -51.88
N PRO A 555 -33.47 78.19 -51.62
CA PRO A 555 -33.17 79.63 -51.69
C PRO A 555 -33.35 80.23 -53.08
N GLN A 556 -33.13 79.45 -54.15
CA GLN A 556 -33.30 79.90 -55.53
C GLN A 556 -34.79 80.07 -55.90
N ILE A 557 -35.65 79.19 -55.37
CA ILE A 557 -37.11 79.29 -55.52
C ILE A 557 -37.65 80.53 -54.80
N LEU A 558 -37.17 80.82 -53.58
CA LEU A 558 -37.53 82.05 -52.86
C LEU A 558 -37.06 83.32 -53.58
N LEU A 559 -35.84 83.33 -54.16
CA LEU A 559 -35.36 84.45 -54.99
C LEU A 559 -36.21 84.68 -56.25
N SER A 560 -36.85 83.63 -56.78
CA SER A 560 -37.78 83.77 -57.91
C SER A 560 -39.12 84.43 -57.52
N LEU A 561 -39.56 84.27 -56.28
CA LEU A 561 -40.78 84.89 -55.73
C LEU A 561 -40.61 86.37 -55.36
N PHE A 562 -39.38 86.81 -55.04
CA PHE A 562 -39.05 88.23 -54.83
C PHE A 562 -38.64 88.97 -56.13
N ARG A 563 -38.64 88.28 -57.29
CA ARG A 563 -38.37 88.84 -58.63
C ARG A 563 -39.64 89.01 -59.48
N GLN A 564 -40.82 88.79 -58.89
CA GLN A 564 -42.10 89.32 -59.37
C GLN A 564 -42.48 90.51 -58.52
#